data_AF-A0A8D8X223-F1
#
_entry.id   AF-A0A8D8X223-F1
#
_cell.length_a   1.000
_cell.length_b   1.000
_cell.length_c   1.000
_cell.angle_alpha   90.00
_cell.angle_beta   90.00
_cell.angle_gamma   90.00
#
_symmetry.space_group_name_H-M   'P 1'
#
loop_
_entity.id
_entity.type
_entity.pdbx_description
1 polymer ?
#
loop_
_entity_poly.entity_id
_entity_poly.type
_entity_poly.pdbx_seq_one_letter_code
_entity_poly.pdbx_strand_id
1 'polypeptide(L)'
;MSNKSLYKVTVSLKETEEIIEEAMCHGCQGAASGCKHVISFLFWLHRRSEEPSRTEVACYWKKPVLSKISSLQPLKVADMGGPSSSSQSQTTVDTEGCFNEMFAKMKSLEIQNQVTPYLFAPPLESASQLILHRSIFAYKEAQGFEDAEMFQSFLNSLMSPEVCKEIEERTKCQSESKLWHELRFGRITASKIYEAVNCKKIDGSLVESLLGARKLKDTVFMERGRILEKSVLQVVEKQLKIKIEQCGLILNSDWPILGASPDGLNETHAFEVKCPMSIKTVTNYVKNGNVTPKYLYQIQIQMYFSGRENGFFCVAAPDFEKTKNVEIIPIVLDRSFCEDILSKARTFWEKAIFPVLFKMV
;
A
#
# COMPACT_ATOMS: atom_id res chain seq x y z
N MET A 1 -18.26 -15.85 1.10
CA MET A 1 -17.75 -15.30 2.37
C MET A 1 -16.33 -15.82 2.57
N SER A 2 -15.33 -14.95 2.61
CA SER A 2 -13.94 -15.37 2.83
C SER A 2 -13.81 -15.87 4.27
N ASN A 3 -13.32 -17.09 4.46
CA ASN A 3 -12.92 -17.61 5.77
C ASN A 3 -11.93 -16.59 6.40
N LYS A 4 -12.39 -15.82 7.40
CA LYS A 4 -11.48 -15.01 8.22
C LYS A 4 -10.73 -16.00 9.11
N SER A 5 -9.47 -16.28 8.78
CA SER A 5 -8.60 -17.03 9.67
C SER A 5 -8.49 -16.28 10.99
N LEU A 6 -8.95 -16.88 12.08
CA LEU A 6 -8.74 -16.36 13.43
C LEU A 6 -7.25 -16.51 13.76
N TYR A 7 -6.61 -15.42 14.17
CA TYR A 7 -5.23 -15.43 14.67
C TYR A 7 -5.25 -15.57 16.19
N LYS A 8 -4.48 -16.50 16.73
CA LYS A 8 -4.33 -16.68 18.18
C LYS A 8 -3.07 -15.97 18.64
N VAL A 9 -3.19 -15.03 19.58
CA VAL A 9 -2.06 -14.34 20.20
C VAL A 9 -1.99 -14.75 21.68
N THR A 10 -0.79 -15.07 22.15
CA THR A 10 -0.51 -15.45 23.55
C THR A 10 0.52 -14.46 24.10
N VAL A 11 0.32 -13.99 25.33
CA VAL A 11 1.25 -13.08 26.02
C VAL A 11 1.53 -13.64 27.41
N SER A 12 2.80 -13.71 27.77
CA SER A 12 3.31 -14.09 29.09
C SER A 12 3.66 -12.83 29.86
N LEU A 13 3.06 -12.67 31.05
CA LEU A 13 3.19 -11.48 31.89
C LEU A 13 3.78 -11.89 33.23
N LYS A 14 4.76 -11.13 33.71
CA LYS A 14 5.25 -11.20 35.07
C LYS A 14 4.51 -10.16 35.91
N GLU A 15 3.40 -10.57 36.51
CA GLU A 15 2.45 -9.69 37.20
C GLU A 15 3.09 -8.85 38.30
N THR A 16 4.11 -9.37 39.01
CA THR A 16 4.78 -8.66 40.10
C THR A 16 5.64 -7.49 39.65
N GLU A 17 6.11 -7.51 38.40
CA GLU A 17 7.01 -6.48 37.84
C GLU A 17 6.32 -5.66 36.75
N GLU A 18 5.06 -5.97 36.41
CA GLU A 18 4.30 -5.36 35.31
C GLU A 18 5.03 -5.45 33.95
N ILE A 19 5.86 -6.49 33.77
CA ILE A 19 6.64 -6.71 32.55
C ILE A 19 6.00 -7.79 31.68
N ILE A 20 5.86 -7.50 30.39
CA ILE A 20 5.56 -8.50 29.36
C ILE A 20 6.86 -9.22 29.01
N GLU A 21 6.95 -10.51 29.34
CA GLU A 21 8.15 -11.32 29.07
C GLU A 21 8.17 -11.83 27.62
N GLU A 22 7.02 -12.25 27.11
CA GLU A 22 6.91 -12.82 25.77
C GLU A 22 5.54 -12.53 25.16
N ALA A 23 5.51 -12.29 23.85
CA ALA A 23 4.27 -12.20 23.09
C ALA A 23 4.42 -12.92 21.75
N MET A 24 3.51 -13.86 21.45
CA MET A 24 3.58 -14.72 20.28
C MET A 24 2.25 -14.75 19.52
N CYS A 25 2.32 -14.74 18.19
CA CYS A 25 1.16 -14.97 17.31
C CYS A 25 1.26 -16.33 16.63
N HIS A 26 0.28 -17.20 16.90
CA HIS A 26 0.12 -18.50 16.29
C HIS A 26 -0.80 -18.37 15.06
N GLY A 27 -0.24 -18.58 13.87
CA GLY A 27 -0.98 -18.54 12.60
C GLY A 27 -0.57 -17.43 11.62
N CYS A 28 0.49 -16.67 11.91
CA CYS A 28 1.10 -15.76 10.95
C CYS A 28 2.46 -16.30 10.48
N GLN A 29 2.83 -16.05 9.21
CA GLN A 29 4.14 -16.47 8.67
C GLN A 29 5.33 -15.78 9.35
N GLY A 30 5.10 -14.68 10.08
CA GLY A 30 6.11 -14.01 10.90
C GLY A 30 5.89 -14.33 12.38
N ALA A 31 6.09 -15.58 12.79
CA ALA A 31 5.91 -16.12 14.15
C ALA A 31 6.88 -15.52 15.21
N ALA A 32 7.16 -14.22 15.12
CA ALA A 32 7.98 -13.45 16.04
C ALA A 32 7.12 -12.37 16.73
N SER A 33 7.61 -11.89 17.86
CA SER A 33 7.02 -10.86 18.74
C SER A 33 6.68 -9.52 18.10
N GLY A 34 7.03 -9.30 16.83
CA GLY A 34 6.86 -8.03 16.12
C GLY A 34 5.73 -7.98 15.09
N CYS A 35 4.84 -8.98 15.03
CA CYS A 35 3.75 -8.95 14.04
C CYS A 35 2.62 -8.00 14.44
N LYS A 36 1.87 -7.48 13.46
CA LYS A 36 0.75 -6.55 13.72
C LYS A 36 -0.29 -7.08 14.71
N HIS A 37 -0.53 -8.39 14.74
CA HIS A 37 -1.49 -9.00 15.68
C HIS A 37 -1.01 -8.94 17.13
N VAL A 38 0.29 -9.18 17.36
CA VAL A 38 0.90 -9.03 18.69
C VAL A 38 0.80 -7.57 19.13
N ILE A 39 1.21 -6.63 18.28
CA ILE A 39 1.17 -5.20 18.58
C ILE A 39 -0.26 -4.73 18.91
N SER A 40 -1.25 -5.12 18.10
CA SER A 40 -2.65 -4.79 18.38
C SER A 40 -3.15 -5.37 19.71
N PHE A 41 -2.73 -6.59 20.06
CA PHE A 41 -3.13 -7.23 21.31
C PHE A 41 -2.44 -6.61 22.54
N LEU A 42 -1.17 -6.23 22.42
CA LEU A 42 -0.44 -5.50 23.46
C LEU A 42 -1.05 -4.11 23.70
N PHE A 43 -1.43 -3.41 22.64
CA PHE A 43 -2.15 -2.14 22.76
C PHE A 43 -3.50 -2.32 23.48
N TRP A 44 -4.25 -3.36 23.13
CA TRP A 44 -5.48 -3.69 23.84
C TRP A 44 -5.26 -4.01 25.33
N LEU A 45 -4.20 -4.76 25.66
CA LEU A 45 -3.83 -5.08 27.04
C LEU A 45 -3.48 -3.82 27.84
N HIS A 46 -2.66 -2.93 27.29
CA HIS A 46 -2.33 -1.64 27.91
C HIS A 46 -3.58 -0.82 28.22
N ARG A 47 -4.51 -0.75 27.27
CA ARG A 47 -5.76 -0.03 27.46
C ARG A 47 -6.65 -0.64 28.54
N ARG A 48 -6.58 -1.97 28.70
CA ARG A 48 -7.32 -2.68 29.75
C ARG A 48 -6.69 -2.50 31.13
N SER A 49 -5.38 -2.32 31.24
CA SER A 49 -4.75 -1.97 32.51
C SER A 49 -5.04 -0.53 32.96
N GLU A 50 -5.35 0.37 32.03
CA GLU A 50 -5.76 1.76 32.33
C GLU A 50 -7.26 1.90 32.69
N GLU A 51 -8.08 0.85 32.49
CA GLU A 51 -9.47 0.87 32.94
C GLU A 51 -9.50 0.86 34.49
N PRO A 52 -10.24 1.78 35.14
CA PRO A 52 -10.29 1.84 36.60
C PRO A 52 -10.78 0.50 37.17
N SER A 53 -10.18 0.10 38.29
CA SER A 53 -10.49 -1.18 38.92
C SER A 53 -11.98 -1.25 39.26
N ARG A 54 -12.58 -2.45 39.21
CA ARG A 54 -14.00 -2.65 39.59
C ARG A 54 -14.32 -2.19 41.01
N THR A 55 -13.29 -1.97 41.83
CA THR A 55 -13.33 -1.46 43.19
C THR A 55 -13.34 0.07 43.31
N GLU A 56 -13.01 0.80 42.25
CA GLU A 56 -13.03 2.28 42.22
C GLU A 56 -14.38 2.86 41.78
N VAL A 57 -15.28 2.04 41.24
CA VAL A 57 -16.68 2.42 41.05
C VAL A 57 -17.42 2.21 42.37
N ALA A 58 -17.91 3.28 42.99
CA ALA A 58 -18.66 3.20 44.24
C ALA A 58 -19.83 2.20 44.13
N CYS A 59 -19.74 1.10 44.86
CA CYS A 59 -20.79 0.08 44.90
C CYS A 59 -22.01 0.63 45.65
N TYR A 60 -23.04 1.04 44.91
CA TYR A 60 -24.30 1.59 45.45
C TYR A 60 -25.16 0.56 46.22
N TRP A 61 -24.71 -0.70 46.31
CA TRP A 61 -25.39 -1.80 47.01
C TRP A 61 -24.97 -1.95 48.47
N LYS A 62 -24.68 -0.86 49.18
CA LYS A 62 -24.73 -0.91 50.64
C LYS A 62 -26.21 -0.98 51.05
N LYS A 63 -26.61 -2.10 51.66
CA LYS A 63 -27.94 -2.25 52.27
C LYS A 63 -28.17 -1.07 53.24
N PRO A 64 -29.19 -0.21 53.02
CA PRO A 64 -29.49 0.86 53.95
C PRO A 64 -29.87 0.30 55.32
N VAL A 65 -29.36 0.88 56.39
CA VAL A 65 -29.65 0.48 57.79
C VAL A 65 -31.16 0.49 58.11
N LEU A 66 -31.94 1.22 57.31
CA LEU A 66 -33.40 1.35 57.42
C LEU A 66 -34.21 0.21 56.77
N SER A 67 -33.58 -0.76 56.10
CA SER A 67 -34.31 -1.89 55.46
C SER A 67 -34.95 -2.87 56.45
N LYS A 68 -34.91 -2.58 57.76
CA LYS A 68 -35.50 -3.41 58.83
C LYS A 68 -36.90 -2.95 59.28
N ILE A 69 -37.42 -1.80 58.81
CA ILE A 69 -38.59 -1.16 59.45
C ILE A 69 -39.84 -1.03 58.57
N SER A 70 -39.88 -1.52 57.32
CA SER A 70 -41.11 -1.40 56.53
C SER A 70 -41.35 -2.57 55.58
N SER A 71 -42.48 -3.26 55.77
CA SER A 71 -43.09 -4.16 54.79
C SER A 71 -43.68 -3.35 53.64
N LEU A 72 -42.90 -3.17 52.57
CA LEU A 72 -43.38 -2.49 51.36
C LEU A 72 -44.32 -3.43 50.57
N GLN A 73 -45.49 -2.90 50.22
CA GLN A 73 -46.39 -3.52 49.24
C GLN A 73 -45.74 -3.52 47.84
N PRO A 74 -45.92 -4.57 47.03
CA PRO A 74 -45.30 -4.64 45.71
C PRO A 74 -45.89 -3.60 44.75
N LEU A 75 -45.02 -2.79 44.13
CA LEU A 75 -45.37 -1.81 43.10
C LEU A 75 -45.24 -2.44 41.70
N LYS A 76 -46.13 -2.10 40.76
CA LYS A 76 -46.07 -2.60 39.39
C LYS A 76 -45.08 -1.77 38.58
N VAL A 77 -44.16 -2.43 37.87
CA VAL A 77 -43.04 -1.82 37.11
C VAL A 77 -43.50 -0.78 36.06
N ALA A 78 -44.75 -0.84 35.62
CA ALA A 78 -45.32 0.12 34.67
C ALA A 78 -45.49 1.55 35.23
N ASP A 79 -45.51 1.72 36.55
CA ASP A 79 -45.78 3.02 37.19
C ASP A 79 -44.50 3.83 37.45
N MET A 80 -43.32 3.32 37.08
CA MET A 80 -42.01 4.00 37.28
C MET A 80 -41.53 4.79 36.04
N GLY A 81 -42.42 5.17 35.13
CA GLY A 81 -42.07 5.92 33.93
C GLY A 81 -41.65 7.37 34.22
N GLY A 82 -40.34 7.61 34.35
CA GLY A 82 -39.73 8.94 34.20
C GLY A 82 -39.09 9.10 32.81
N PRO A 83 -38.99 10.33 32.26
CA PRO A 83 -38.52 10.55 30.89
C PRO A 83 -37.09 10.05 30.71
N SER A 84 -36.87 9.34 29.62
CA SER A 84 -35.58 8.81 29.18
C SER A 84 -34.62 9.95 28.82
N SER A 85 -33.96 10.53 29.81
CA SER A 85 -32.67 11.18 29.61
C SER A 85 -31.59 10.10 29.59
N SER A 86 -31.35 9.51 28.42
CA SER A 86 -30.13 8.77 28.17
C SER A 86 -28.95 9.75 28.16
N SER A 87 -28.46 10.13 29.34
CA SER A 87 -27.13 10.68 29.49
C SER A 87 -26.14 9.56 29.21
N GLN A 88 -25.89 9.32 27.91
CA GLN A 88 -24.70 8.62 27.47
C GLN A 88 -23.52 9.52 27.84
N SER A 89 -22.81 9.17 28.91
CA SER A 89 -21.46 9.68 29.12
C SER A 89 -20.59 9.15 27.98
N GLN A 90 -20.44 9.94 26.92
CA GLN A 90 -19.37 9.73 25.95
C GLN A 90 -18.06 10.04 26.68
N THR A 91 -17.38 9.01 27.16
CA THR A 91 -15.93 9.10 27.39
C THR A 91 -15.30 9.32 26.03
N THR A 92 -14.94 10.57 25.73
CA THR A 92 -14.06 10.90 24.61
C THR A 92 -12.69 10.31 24.93
N VAL A 93 -12.45 9.13 24.41
CA VAL A 93 -11.16 8.46 24.52
C VAL A 93 -10.20 9.18 23.57
N ASP A 94 -9.16 9.79 24.13
CA ASP A 94 -8.01 10.23 23.34
C ASP A 94 -7.20 9.00 22.89
N THR A 95 -7.45 8.56 21.67
CA THR A 95 -6.70 7.47 21.04
C THR A 95 -5.35 7.91 20.48
N GLU A 96 -5.13 9.21 20.29
CA GLU A 96 -3.92 9.74 19.65
C GLU A 96 -2.79 9.91 20.68
N GLY A 97 -3.09 10.40 21.89
CA GLY A 97 -2.10 10.62 22.95
C GLY A 97 -1.34 9.36 23.37
N CYS A 98 -2.07 8.28 23.69
CA CYS A 98 -1.49 7.00 24.12
C CYS A 98 -0.62 6.36 23.02
N PHE A 99 -1.05 6.48 21.76
CA PHE A 99 -0.29 5.96 20.62
C PHE A 99 1.04 6.71 20.46
N ASN A 100 1.03 8.04 20.62
CA ASN A 100 2.21 8.89 20.57
C ASN A 100 3.20 8.60 21.73
N GLU A 101 2.71 8.36 22.94
CA GLU A 101 3.56 7.99 24.09
C GLU A 101 4.23 6.62 23.90
N MET A 102 3.48 5.63 23.43
CA MET A 102 4.02 4.32 23.10
C MET A 102 5.12 4.46 22.03
N PHE A 103 4.93 5.32 21.03
CA PHE A 103 5.94 5.58 20.01
C PHE A 103 7.21 6.23 20.53
N ALA A 104 7.09 7.25 21.38
CA ALA A 104 8.23 7.88 22.01
C ALA A 104 9.05 6.85 22.79
N LYS A 105 8.37 5.91 23.47
CA LYS A 105 9.02 4.85 24.24
C LYS A 105 9.64 3.78 23.34
N MET A 106 8.95 3.34 22.29
CA MET A 106 9.51 2.42 21.30
C MET A 106 10.76 2.99 20.61
N LYS A 107 10.78 4.31 20.34
CA LYS A 107 11.95 5.03 19.79
C LYS A 107 13.13 5.00 20.77
N SER A 108 12.87 5.27 22.05
CA SER A 108 13.92 5.24 23.09
C SER A 108 14.53 3.86 23.32
N LEU A 109 13.81 2.80 22.95
CA LEU A 109 14.20 1.40 23.15
C LEU A 109 14.70 0.71 21.87
N GLU A 110 14.78 1.42 20.73
CA GLU A 110 15.25 0.90 19.43
C GLU A 110 14.58 -0.41 18.96
N ILE A 111 13.30 -0.60 19.31
CA ILE A 111 12.58 -1.84 19.00
C ILE A 111 12.34 -1.95 17.49
N GLN A 112 12.76 -3.06 16.86
CA GLN A 112 12.46 -3.35 15.46
C GLN A 112 11.30 -4.36 15.32
N ASN A 113 10.24 -4.00 14.59
CA ASN A 113 9.08 -4.84 14.32
C ASN A 113 8.48 -4.55 12.93
N GLN A 114 7.33 -5.14 12.58
CA GLN A 114 6.73 -4.93 11.25
C GLN A 114 6.20 -3.51 11.00
N VAL A 115 5.97 -2.75 12.06
CA VAL A 115 5.41 -1.39 12.02
C VAL A 115 6.51 -0.34 12.14
N THR A 116 7.63 -0.66 12.81
CA THR A 116 8.71 0.31 13.07
C THR A 116 9.36 0.91 11.82
N PRO A 117 9.50 0.24 10.66
CA PRO A 117 9.97 0.88 9.42
C PRO A 117 9.00 1.91 8.84
N TYR A 118 7.75 1.91 9.33
CA TYR A 118 6.71 2.88 9.01
C TYR A 118 6.58 3.97 10.10
N LEU A 119 7.41 3.96 11.13
CA LEU A 119 7.27 4.88 12.28
C LEU A 119 8.56 5.60 12.62
N PHE A 120 9.70 5.03 12.24
CA PHE A 120 11.00 5.63 12.40
C PHE A 120 11.62 5.82 11.02
N ALA A 121 12.27 6.95 10.78
CA ALA A 121 13.18 7.07 9.65
C ALA A 121 14.42 6.20 9.95
N PRO A 122 14.61 5.02 9.31
CA PRO A 122 15.81 4.23 9.51
C PRO A 122 17.03 4.96 8.91
N PRO A 123 18.27 4.53 9.24
CA PRO A 123 19.47 5.02 8.57
C PRO A 123 19.28 4.91 7.06
N LEU A 124 19.50 6.04 6.40
CA LEU A 124 19.12 6.24 5.01
C LEU A 124 20.03 5.46 4.06
N GLU A 125 19.74 4.19 3.78
CA GLU A 125 20.15 3.59 2.52
C GLU A 125 19.57 4.42 1.37
N SER A 126 20.39 4.80 0.39
CA SER A 126 20.05 5.64 -0.78
C SER A 126 18.70 5.28 -1.43
N ALA A 127 18.47 4.01 -1.76
CA ALA A 127 17.23 3.57 -2.40
C ALA A 127 15.99 3.62 -1.48
N SER A 128 16.18 3.44 -0.17
CA SER A 128 15.10 3.43 0.83
C SER A 128 14.51 4.81 1.08
N GLN A 129 15.27 5.88 0.82
CA GLN A 129 14.85 7.26 1.05
C GLN A 129 13.69 7.67 0.13
N LEU A 130 13.56 7.00 -1.02
CA LEU A 130 12.53 7.26 -2.01
C LEU A 130 11.24 6.46 -1.77
N ILE A 131 11.14 5.64 -0.72
CA ILE A 131 9.85 5.04 -0.34
C ILE A 131 8.95 6.17 0.19
N LEU A 132 7.83 6.45 -0.50
CA LEU A 132 7.04 7.66 -0.24
C LEU A 132 6.61 7.82 1.21
N HIS A 133 6.24 6.73 1.88
CA HIS A 133 5.92 6.70 3.30
C HIS A 133 7.08 7.24 4.17
N ARG A 134 8.32 6.86 3.87
CA ARG A 134 9.51 7.33 4.61
C ARG A 134 9.87 8.77 4.23
N SER A 135 9.79 9.08 2.94
CA SER A 135 10.10 10.43 2.45
C SER A 135 9.14 11.46 3.03
N ILE A 136 7.85 11.14 3.15
CA ILE A 136 6.85 12.09 3.66
C ILE A 136 7.00 12.32 5.17
N PHE A 137 7.39 11.30 5.93
CA PHE A 137 7.79 11.47 7.33
C PHE A 137 8.99 12.42 7.45
N ALA A 138 10.06 12.19 6.68
CA ALA A 138 11.24 13.04 6.68
C ALA A 138 10.93 14.49 6.26
N TYR A 139 10.06 14.67 5.27
CA TYR A 139 9.58 15.97 4.83
C TYR A 139 8.79 16.70 5.93
N LYS A 140 7.90 15.99 6.63
CA LYS A 140 7.09 16.54 7.72
C LYS A 140 7.96 17.00 8.89
N GLU A 141 8.95 16.21 9.27
CA GLU A 141 9.94 16.59 10.31
C GLU A 141 10.77 17.81 9.90
N ALA A 142 11.11 17.95 8.62
CA ALA A 142 11.96 19.04 8.14
C ALA A 142 11.21 20.37 7.89
N GLN A 143 9.98 20.31 7.36
CA GLN A 143 9.24 21.48 6.86
C GLN A 143 7.98 21.79 7.67
N GLY A 144 7.27 20.77 8.18
CA GLY A 144 6.11 20.95 9.07
C GLY A 144 4.79 21.42 8.44
N PHE A 145 4.68 21.58 7.11
CA PHE A 145 3.44 22.02 6.45
C PHE A 145 3.00 21.12 5.27
N GLU A 146 1.68 21.03 5.08
CA GLU A 146 1.03 20.19 4.05
C GLU A 146 1.07 20.89 2.68
N ASP A 147 2.11 20.64 1.89
CA ASP A 147 2.24 21.16 0.52
C ASP A 147 2.78 20.09 -0.43
N ALA A 148 1.99 19.78 -1.46
CA ALA A 148 2.27 18.70 -2.38
C ALA A 148 3.37 19.04 -3.39
N GLU A 149 3.52 20.31 -3.78
CA GLU A 149 4.54 20.76 -4.72
C GLU A 149 5.91 20.75 -4.04
N MET A 150 5.99 21.29 -2.82
CA MET A 150 7.19 21.27 -1.99
C MET A 150 7.64 19.85 -1.66
N PHE A 151 6.70 18.93 -1.38
CA PHE A 151 7.03 17.52 -1.19
C PHE A 151 7.59 16.87 -2.47
N GLN A 152 7.06 17.22 -3.64
CA GLN A 152 7.61 16.73 -4.92
C GLN A 152 9.00 17.31 -5.18
N SER A 153 9.24 18.59 -4.89
CA SER A 153 10.58 19.20 -4.96
C SER A 153 11.56 18.52 -4.01
N PHE A 154 11.11 18.15 -2.81
CA PHE A 154 11.89 17.35 -1.86
C PHE A 154 12.25 15.99 -2.46
N LEU A 155 11.28 15.25 -3.01
CA LEU A 155 11.57 13.95 -3.66
C LEU A 155 12.52 14.10 -4.86
N ASN A 156 12.34 15.13 -5.68
CA ASN A 156 13.22 15.43 -6.82
C ASN A 156 14.68 15.59 -6.34
N SER A 157 14.90 16.31 -5.24
CA SER A 157 16.25 16.50 -4.67
C SER A 157 16.92 15.20 -4.20
N LEU A 158 16.14 14.16 -3.92
CA LEU A 158 16.63 12.83 -3.52
C LEU A 158 16.87 11.89 -4.72
N MET A 159 16.38 12.23 -5.92
CA MET A 159 16.43 11.38 -7.12
C MET A 159 17.64 11.72 -8.00
N SER A 160 18.86 11.43 -7.54
CA SER A 160 20.02 11.47 -8.41
C SER A 160 19.99 10.33 -9.45
N PRO A 161 20.63 10.48 -10.62
CA PRO A 161 20.71 9.42 -11.63
C PRO A 161 21.26 8.10 -11.07
N GLU A 162 22.22 8.17 -10.15
CA GLU A 162 22.83 7.01 -9.49
C GLU A 162 21.82 6.29 -8.60
N VAL A 163 21.03 7.03 -7.82
CA VAL A 163 19.99 6.47 -6.95
C VAL A 163 18.88 5.82 -7.78
N CYS A 164 18.43 6.48 -8.86
CA CYS A 164 17.43 5.93 -9.76
C CYS A 164 17.91 4.63 -10.41
N LYS A 165 19.18 4.59 -10.85
CA LYS A 165 19.79 3.39 -11.42
C LYS A 165 19.95 2.27 -10.39
N GLU A 166 20.34 2.59 -9.16
CA GLU A 166 20.42 1.61 -8.07
C GLU A 166 19.05 1.00 -7.77
N ILE A 167 18.00 1.82 -7.73
CA ILE A 167 16.62 1.34 -7.56
C ILE A 167 16.22 0.39 -8.67
N GLU A 168 16.46 0.76 -9.93
CA GLU A 168 16.15 -0.09 -11.07
C GLU A 168 16.84 -1.45 -10.92
N GLU A 169 18.14 -1.47 -10.61
CA GLU A 169 18.93 -2.69 -10.44
C GLU A 169 18.39 -3.57 -9.30
N ARG A 170 18.16 -2.99 -8.12
CA ARG A 170 17.66 -3.71 -6.93
C ARG A 170 16.23 -4.22 -7.09
N THR A 171 15.51 -3.74 -8.09
CA THR A 171 14.11 -4.09 -8.34
C THR A 171 13.89 -4.86 -9.64
N LYS A 172 14.95 -5.33 -10.31
CA LYS A 172 14.87 -6.14 -11.55
C LYS A 172 13.98 -7.38 -11.45
N CYS A 173 13.88 -8.01 -10.28
CA CYS A 173 12.99 -9.16 -10.07
C CYS A 173 11.51 -8.76 -9.86
N GLN A 174 11.18 -7.47 -10.00
CA GLN A 174 9.84 -6.89 -9.98
C GLN A 174 8.92 -7.48 -8.89
N SER A 175 7.96 -8.34 -9.27
CA SER A 175 6.96 -8.90 -8.35
C SER A 175 7.54 -9.69 -7.18
N GLU A 176 8.76 -10.22 -7.33
CA GLU A 176 9.48 -10.95 -6.28
C GLU A 176 10.25 -10.01 -5.34
N SER A 177 10.45 -8.75 -5.71
CA SER A 177 11.19 -7.76 -4.92
C SER A 177 10.28 -7.02 -3.95
N LYS A 178 10.54 -7.16 -2.65
CA LYS A 178 9.84 -6.39 -1.60
C LYS A 178 10.03 -4.88 -1.80
N LEU A 179 11.25 -4.45 -2.13
CA LEU A 179 11.58 -3.04 -2.38
C LEU A 179 10.76 -2.48 -3.55
N TRP A 180 10.53 -3.27 -4.60
CA TRP A 180 9.69 -2.87 -5.73
C TRP A 180 8.25 -2.57 -5.29
N HIS A 181 7.68 -3.40 -4.41
CA HIS A 181 6.35 -3.14 -3.84
C HIS A 181 6.33 -1.89 -2.95
N GLU A 182 7.34 -1.73 -2.08
CA GLU A 182 7.45 -0.59 -1.17
C GLU A 182 7.62 0.74 -1.93
N LEU A 183 8.42 0.77 -2.99
CA LEU A 183 8.59 1.97 -3.82
C LEU A 183 7.36 2.31 -4.65
N ARG A 184 6.53 1.33 -5.01
CA ARG A 184 5.26 1.57 -5.73
C ARG A 184 4.13 2.05 -4.83
N PHE A 185 4.26 1.89 -3.51
CA PHE A 185 3.27 2.38 -2.56
C PHE A 185 3.09 3.88 -2.70
N GLY A 186 1.85 4.33 -2.88
CA GLY A 186 1.48 5.72 -3.06
C GLY A 186 1.90 6.32 -4.42
N ARG A 187 2.68 5.64 -5.26
CA ARG A 187 3.07 6.13 -6.58
C ARG A 187 2.07 5.73 -7.66
N ILE A 188 1.82 6.62 -8.62
CA ILE A 188 1.08 6.25 -9.84
C ILE A 188 2.02 5.50 -10.77
N THR A 189 1.71 4.23 -11.02
CA THR A 189 2.50 3.38 -11.91
C THR A 189 1.95 3.40 -13.33
N ALA A 190 2.79 3.15 -14.33
CA ALA A 190 2.36 3.13 -15.74
C ALA A 190 1.11 2.27 -15.99
N SER A 191 0.97 1.13 -15.31
CA SER A 191 -0.20 0.23 -15.45
C SER A 191 -1.49 0.74 -14.76
N LYS A 192 -1.40 1.85 -14.01
CA LYS A 192 -2.51 2.53 -13.31
C LYS A 192 -2.75 3.95 -13.79
N ILE A 193 -1.92 4.44 -14.72
CA ILE A 193 -1.97 5.85 -15.13
C ILE A 193 -3.25 6.19 -15.89
N TYR A 194 -3.76 5.26 -16.71
CA TYR A 194 -5.04 5.42 -17.39
C TYR A 194 -6.18 5.60 -16.39
N GLU A 195 -6.23 4.78 -15.33
CA GLU A 195 -7.24 4.95 -14.27
C GLU A 195 -7.06 6.27 -13.52
N ALA A 196 -5.83 6.67 -13.20
CA ALA A 196 -5.55 7.93 -12.49
C ALA A 196 -6.01 9.16 -13.27
N VAL A 197 -5.66 9.25 -14.56
CA VAL A 197 -6.01 10.39 -15.43
C VAL A 197 -7.52 10.51 -15.66
N ASN A 198 -8.24 9.38 -15.66
CA ASN A 198 -9.69 9.37 -15.87
C ASN A 198 -10.50 9.36 -14.56
N CYS A 199 -9.85 9.33 -13.40
CA CYS A 199 -10.53 9.27 -12.11
C CYS A 199 -11.01 10.66 -11.70
N LYS A 200 -12.32 10.80 -11.50
CA LYS A 200 -12.94 12.04 -10.97
C LYS A 200 -13.15 12.02 -9.46
N LYS A 201 -12.94 10.86 -8.83
CA LYS A 201 -13.12 10.69 -7.38
C LYS A 201 -11.78 10.90 -6.68
N ILE A 202 -11.82 11.63 -5.59
CA ILE A 202 -10.67 11.86 -4.70
C ILE A 202 -10.51 10.73 -3.66
N ASP A 203 -11.46 9.79 -3.64
CA ASP A 203 -11.52 8.65 -2.72
C ASP A 203 -11.94 7.35 -3.43
N GLY A 204 -11.93 6.24 -2.67
CA GLY A 204 -12.42 4.94 -3.12
C GLY A 204 -11.35 4.04 -3.72
N SER A 205 -11.77 3.11 -4.59
CA SER A 205 -10.99 1.90 -4.88
C SER A 205 -9.64 2.13 -5.55
N LEU A 206 -9.46 3.22 -6.29
CA LEU A 206 -8.17 3.54 -6.92
C LEU A 206 -7.18 4.05 -5.87
N VAL A 207 -7.61 4.98 -5.02
CA VAL A 207 -6.81 5.52 -3.91
C VAL A 207 -6.43 4.40 -2.94
N GLU A 208 -7.40 3.58 -2.52
CA GLU A 208 -7.15 2.39 -1.70
C GLU A 208 -6.17 1.40 -2.34
N SER A 209 -6.22 1.26 -3.67
CA SER A 209 -5.30 0.37 -4.39
C SER A 209 -3.89 0.93 -4.46
N LEU A 210 -3.72 2.24 -4.63
CA LEU A 210 -2.40 2.90 -4.69
C LEU A 210 -1.75 2.93 -3.31
N LEU A 211 -2.55 3.05 -2.25
CA LEU A 211 -2.12 3.06 -0.85
C LEU A 211 -2.13 1.67 -0.19
N GLY A 212 -2.21 0.58 -0.97
CA GLY A 212 -2.12 -0.79 -0.45
C GLY A 212 -3.22 -1.22 0.53
N ALA A 213 -4.28 -0.42 0.72
CA ALA A 213 -5.42 -0.73 1.59
C ALA A 213 -6.27 -1.88 1.04
N ARG A 214 -6.18 -2.14 -0.28
CA ARG A 214 -6.85 -3.26 -0.94
C ARG A 214 -5.88 -4.42 -1.17
N LYS A 215 -6.21 -5.59 -0.60
CA LYS A 215 -5.55 -6.85 -0.98
C LYS A 215 -5.83 -7.14 -2.45
N LEU A 216 -4.80 -7.09 -3.29
CA LEU A 216 -4.87 -7.62 -4.64
C LEU A 216 -5.05 -9.14 -4.54
N LYS A 217 -6.19 -9.63 -5.04
CA LYS A 217 -6.39 -11.06 -5.19
C LYS A 217 -5.59 -11.51 -6.39
N ASP A 218 -4.71 -12.46 -6.17
CA ASP A 218 -3.99 -13.08 -7.27
C ASP A 218 -4.99 -13.85 -8.14
N THR A 219 -4.95 -13.59 -9.44
CA THR A 219 -5.90 -14.17 -10.39
C THR A 219 -5.17 -15.11 -11.32
N VAL A 220 -5.89 -16.10 -11.87
CA VAL A 220 -5.34 -17.05 -12.84
C VAL A 220 -4.72 -16.34 -14.06
N PHE A 221 -5.25 -15.17 -14.43
CA PHE A 221 -4.70 -14.33 -15.51
C PHE A 221 -3.35 -13.72 -15.14
N MET A 222 -3.20 -13.26 -13.89
CA MET A 222 -1.93 -12.67 -13.39
C MET A 222 -0.86 -13.75 -13.25
N GLU A 223 -1.23 -14.91 -12.72
CA GLU A 223 -0.31 -16.04 -12.58
C GLU A 223 0.19 -16.53 -13.95
N ARG A 224 -0.73 -16.70 -14.92
CA ARG A 224 -0.30 -17.05 -16.29
C ARG A 224 0.64 -16.00 -16.89
N GLY A 225 0.36 -14.72 -16.65
CA GLY A 225 1.25 -13.62 -17.05
C GLY A 225 2.68 -13.85 -16.56
N ARG A 226 2.86 -13.98 -15.23
CA ARG A 226 4.17 -14.18 -14.60
C ARG A 226 4.90 -15.42 -15.11
N ILE A 227 4.19 -16.53 -15.30
CA ILE A 227 4.79 -17.78 -15.79
C ILE A 227 5.29 -17.63 -17.24
N LEU A 228 4.51 -16.97 -18.10
CA LEU A 228 4.78 -16.97 -19.54
C LEU A 228 5.62 -15.78 -20.02
N GLU A 229 5.64 -14.66 -19.31
CA GLU A 229 6.30 -13.41 -19.72
C GLU A 229 7.71 -13.64 -20.24
N LYS A 230 8.56 -14.32 -19.45
CA LYS A 230 9.93 -14.65 -19.85
C LYS A 230 10.00 -15.49 -21.13
N SER A 231 9.09 -16.45 -21.29
CA SER A 231 9.04 -17.30 -22.50
C SER A 231 8.59 -16.50 -23.73
N VAL A 232 7.66 -15.56 -23.56
CA VAL A 232 7.19 -14.67 -24.62
C VAL A 232 8.31 -13.75 -25.08
N LEU A 233 9.01 -13.11 -24.13
CA LEU A 233 10.17 -12.27 -24.45
C LEU A 233 11.24 -13.04 -25.23
N GLN A 234 11.56 -14.28 -24.84
CA GLN A 234 12.52 -15.12 -25.57
C GLN A 234 12.09 -15.43 -27.02
N VAL A 235 10.79 -15.57 -27.27
CA VAL A 235 10.28 -15.72 -28.63
C VAL A 235 10.44 -14.42 -29.42
N VAL A 236 10.10 -13.29 -28.80
CA VAL A 236 10.24 -11.95 -29.40
C VAL A 236 11.71 -11.64 -29.71
N GLU A 237 12.64 -11.92 -28.79
CA GLU A 237 14.09 -11.80 -29.00
C GLU A 237 14.55 -12.54 -30.27
N LYS A 238 14.09 -13.79 -30.45
CA LYS A 238 14.44 -14.62 -31.61
C LYS A 238 13.81 -14.10 -32.91
N GLN A 239 12.54 -13.69 -32.86
CA GLN A 239 11.81 -13.19 -34.04
C GLN A 239 12.41 -11.88 -34.55
N LEU A 240 12.74 -10.96 -33.64
CA LEU A 240 13.29 -9.65 -33.97
C LEU A 240 14.82 -9.64 -34.08
N LYS A 241 15.50 -10.72 -33.66
CA LYS A 241 16.98 -10.83 -33.61
C LYS A 241 17.63 -9.73 -32.78
N ILE A 242 17.03 -9.45 -31.63
CA ILE A 242 17.50 -8.45 -30.67
C ILE A 242 17.68 -9.10 -29.31
N LYS A 243 18.50 -8.48 -28.47
CA LYS A 243 18.62 -8.83 -27.05
C LYS A 243 17.64 -7.99 -26.23
N ILE A 244 16.93 -8.61 -25.30
CA ILE A 244 16.04 -7.94 -24.34
C ILE A 244 16.57 -8.22 -22.94
N GLU A 245 16.69 -7.17 -22.14
CA GLU A 245 17.16 -7.21 -20.77
C GLU A 245 16.00 -6.96 -19.80
N GLN A 246 16.08 -7.61 -18.63
CA GLN A 246 15.14 -7.35 -17.54
C GLN A 246 15.42 -5.97 -16.94
N CYS A 247 14.35 -5.29 -16.52
CA CYS A 247 14.44 -3.99 -15.88
C CYS A 247 13.58 -3.95 -14.61
N GLY A 248 13.92 -3.07 -13.69
CA GLY A 248 13.19 -2.88 -12.44
C GLY A 248 12.16 -1.77 -12.51
N LEU A 249 12.00 -1.07 -11.39
CA LEU A 249 11.25 0.17 -11.33
C LEU A 249 12.13 1.33 -11.78
N ILE A 250 11.69 1.99 -12.85
CA ILE A 250 12.28 3.20 -13.39
C ILE A 250 11.54 4.39 -12.78
N LEU A 251 12.30 5.27 -12.14
CA LEU A 251 11.83 6.52 -11.58
C LEU A 251 12.40 7.68 -12.39
N ASN A 252 11.66 8.78 -12.44
CA ASN A 252 12.06 10.00 -13.14
C ASN A 252 11.98 11.16 -12.15
N SER A 253 13.07 11.92 -12.02
CA SER A 253 13.18 13.04 -11.08
C SER A 253 12.13 14.13 -11.31
N ASP A 254 11.75 14.39 -12.56
CA ASP A 254 10.75 15.41 -12.91
C ASP A 254 9.33 14.97 -12.51
N TRP A 255 9.14 13.66 -12.35
CA TRP A 255 7.87 13.02 -12.03
C TRP A 255 8.02 12.05 -10.84
N PRO A 256 8.46 12.51 -9.65
CA PRO A 256 8.95 11.64 -8.57
C PRO A 256 7.85 10.79 -7.89
N ILE A 257 6.59 11.19 -8.09
CA ILE A 257 5.38 10.52 -7.61
C ILE A 257 4.87 9.45 -8.58
N LEU A 258 5.54 9.28 -9.72
CA LEU A 258 5.24 8.30 -10.75
C LEU A 258 6.37 7.29 -10.92
N GLY A 259 6.08 6.16 -11.58
CA GLY A 259 7.09 5.17 -11.92
C GLY A 259 6.62 4.18 -12.97
N ALA A 260 7.58 3.56 -13.66
CA ALA A 260 7.30 2.57 -14.70
C ALA A 260 8.16 1.32 -14.50
N SER A 261 7.59 0.15 -14.79
CA SER A 261 8.35 -1.11 -14.90
C SER A 261 7.93 -1.74 -16.21
N PRO A 262 8.69 -1.52 -17.30
CA PRO A 262 8.56 -2.30 -18.53
C PRO A 262 8.80 -3.80 -18.25
N ASP A 263 8.26 -4.68 -19.10
CA ASP A 263 8.51 -6.12 -18.97
C ASP A 263 9.88 -6.49 -19.53
N GLY A 264 10.41 -5.66 -20.44
CA GLY A 264 11.78 -5.73 -20.92
C GLY A 264 12.24 -4.43 -21.55
N LEU A 265 13.55 -4.26 -21.65
CA LEU A 265 14.20 -3.13 -22.30
C LEU A 265 15.36 -3.57 -23.18
N ASN A 266 15.70 -2.77 -24.16
CA ASN A 266 17.04 -2.78 -24.75
C ASN A 266 17.52 -1.34 -24.98
N GLU A 267 18.56 -1.14 -25.79
CA GLU A 267 19.12 0.19 -26.07
C GLU A 267 18.11 1.14 -26.76
N THR A 268 17.16 0.62 -27.52
CA THR A 268 16.31 1.40 -28.44
C THR A 268 14.81 1.24 -28.22
N HIS A 269 14.38 0.16 -27.57
CA HIS A 269 13.00 -0.25 -27.42
C HIS A 269 12.63 -0.60 -25.98
N ALA A 270 11.39 -0.27 -25.61
CA ALA A 270 10.71 -0.83 -24.45
C ALA A 270 9.74 -1.94 -24.86
N PHE A 271 9.53 -2.92 -23.98
CA PHE A 271 8.67 -4.07 -24.24
C PHE A 271 7.59 -4.18 -23.17
N GLU A 272 6.35 -4.38 -23.62
CA GLU A 272 5.20 -4.65 -22.78
C GLU A 272 4.51 -5.92 -23.29
N VAL A 273 4.34 -6.90 -22.43
CA VAL A 273 3.88 -8.25 -22.74
C VAL A 273 2.52 -8.51 -22.10
N LYS A 274 1.59 -9.04 -22.88
CA LYS A 274 0.29 -9.51 -22.40
C LYS A 274 0.07 -10.98 -22.74
N CYS A 275 -0.37 -11.76 -21.76
CA CYS A 275 -0.64 -13.18 -21.88
C CYS A 275 -2.14 -13.52 -21.69
N PRO A 276 -3.02 -13.19 -22.66
CA PRO A 276 -4.47 -13.44 -22.58
C PRO A 276 -4.83 -14.92 -22.55
N MET A 277 -5.75 -15.35 -21.67
CA MET A 277 -6.26 -16.73 -21.62
C MET A 277 -7.24 -17.07 -22.75
N SER A 278 -7.81 -16.08 -23.43
CA SER A 278 -8.86 -16.28 -24.44
C SER A 278 -8.85 -15.18 -25.48
N ILE A 279 -9.46 -15.44 -26.63
CA ILE A 279 -9.64 -14.47 -27.72
C ILE A 279 -10.43 -13.24 -27.22
N LYS A 280 -11.42 -13.44 -26.35
CA LYS A 280 -12.14 -12.32 -25.71
C LYS A 280 -11.24 -11.46 -24.84
N THR A 281 -10.20 -12.03 -24.25
CA THR A 281 -9.21 -11.27 -23.47
C THR A 281 -8.23 -10.54 -24.39
N VAL A 282 -7.88 -11.11 -25.55
CA VAL A 282 -7.07 -10.44 -26.59
C VAL A 282 -7.72 -9.11 -26.98
N THR A 283 -9.05 -9.10 -27.21
CA THR A 283 -9.77 -7.90 -27.63
C THR A 283 -9.79 -6.76 -26.60
N ASN A 284 -9.47 -7.05 -25.34
CA ASN A 284 -9.28 -6.02 -24.31
C ASN A 284 -7.93 -5.30 -24.48
N TYR A 285 -6.93 -5.98 -25.02
CA TYR A 285 -5.58 -5.44 -25.25
C TYR A 285 -5.48 -4.77 -26.62
N VAL A 286 -6.01 -5.42 -27.65
CA VAL A 286 -5.93 -4.98 -29.06
C VAL A 286 -7.31 -5.04 -29.69
N LYS A 287 -7.76 -3.93 -30.27
CA LYS A 287 -9.04 -3.85 -30.96
C LYS A 287 -8.82 -3.25 -32.35
N ASN A 288 -9.27 -3.97 -33.38
CA ASN A 288 -9.11 -3.57 -34.78
C ASN A 288 -7.63 -3.27 -35.15
N GLY A 289 -6.70 -4.11 -34.68
CA GLY A 289 -5.26 -3.96 -34.91
C GLY A 289 -4.58 -2.86 -34.09
N ASN A 290 -5.31 -2.13 -33.25
CA ASN A 290 -4.77 -1.05 -32.43
C ASN A 290 -4.78 -1.40 -30.94
N VAL A 291 -3.72 -1.02 -30.23
CA VAL A 291 -3.65 -1.15 -28.77
C VAL A 291 -4.75 -0.30 -28.12
N THR A 292 -5.49 -0.86 -27.17
CA THR A 292 -6.56 -0.10 -26.51
C THR A 292 -5.99 1.02 -25.62
N PRO A 293 -6.76 2.11 -25.37
CA PRO A 293 -6.23 3.31 -24.72
C PRO A 293 -5.50 3.04 -23.40
N LYS A 294 -6.03 2.15 -22.56
CA LYS A 294 -5.41 1.79 -21.28
C LYS A 294 -3.97 1.29 -21.44
N TYR A 295 -3.73 0.39 -22.39
CA TYR A 295 -2.41 -0.21 -22.58
C TYR A 295 -1.51 0.67 -23.44
N LEU A 296 -2.09 1.50 -24.31
CA LEU A 296 -1.33 2.55 -25.02
C LEU A 296 -0.74 3.55 -24.02
N TYR A 297 -1.52 4.01 -23.03
CA TYR A 297 -1.02 4.88 -21.96
C TYR A 297 0.12 4.20 -21.19
N GLN A 298 -0.04 2.91 -20.88
CA GLN A 298 0.97 2.15 -20.15
C GLN A 298 2.31 2.10 -20.90
N ILE A 299 2.32 1.67 -22.17
CA ILE A 299 3.56 1.54 -22.94
C ILE A 299 4.20 2.89 -23.27
N GLN A 300 3.39 3.91 -23.58
CA GLN A 300 3.89 5.27 -23.85
C GLN A 300 4.65 5.84 -22.63
N ILE A 301 4.14 5.62 -21.42
CA ILE A 301 4.78 6.10 -20.19
C ILE A 301 6.01 5.26 -19.84
N GLN A 302 6.00 3.95 -20.08
CA GLN A 302 7.18 3.11 -19.96
C GLN A 302 8.30 3.56 -20.92
N MET A 303 7.97 3.88 -22.17
CA MET A 303 8.89 4.42 -23.16
C MET A 303 9.45 5.80 -22.75
N TYR A 304 8.58 6.70 -22.28
CA TYR A 304 8.98 8.01 -21.78
C TYR A 304 9.96 7.91 -20.60
N PHE A 305 9.65 7.07 -19.60
CA PHE A 305 10.47 6.93 -18.39
C PHE A 305 11.80 6.23 -18.67
N SER A 306 11.81 5.25 -19.57
CA SER A 306 13.03 4.54 -19.96
C SER A 306 13.88 5.30 -20.99
N GLY A 307 13.39 6.43 -21.53
CA GLY A 307 14.08 7.20 -22.57
C GLY A 307 14.22 6.42 -23.87
N ARG A 308 13.16 5.72 -24.30
CA ARG A 308 13.11 4.97 -25.56
C ARG A 308 12.08 5.57 -26.50
N GLU A 309 12.51 5.86 -27.73
CA GLU A 309 11.63 6.43 -28.77
C GLU A 309 10.70 5.39 -29.38
N ASN A 310 11.04 4.09 -29.24
CA ASN A 310 10.28 2.99 -29.82
C ASN A 310 9.91 1.98 -28.73
N GLY A 311 8.85 1.22 -28.99
CA GLY A 311 8.44 0.12 -28.13
C GLY A 311 7.69 -0.96 -28.89
N PHE A 312 7.61 -2.13 -28.29
CA PHE A 312 6.84 -3.25 -28.81
C PHE A 312 5.80 -3.68 -27.79
N PHE A 313 4.54 -3.62 -28.20
CA PHE A 313 3.43 -4.20 -27.46
C PHE A 313 3.19 -5.62 -27.96
N CYS A 314 3.51 -6.60 -27.11
CA CYS A 314 3.56 -8.02 -27.45
C CYS A 314 2.37 -8.74 -26.83
N VAL A 315 1.51 -9.35 -27.64
CA VAL A 315 0.36 -10.13 -27.17
C VAL A 315 0.54 -11.59 -27.53
N ALA A 316 0.75 -12.44 -26.51
CA ALA A 316 0.86 -13.87 -26.70
C ALA A 316 -0.50 -14.46 -27.11
N ALA A 317 -0.49 -15.44 -28.01
CA ALA A 317 -1.71 -16.16 -28.36
C ALA A 317 -2.31 -16.88 -27.12
N PRO A 318 -3.64 -17.06 -27.05
CA PRO A 318 -4.26 -17.84 -25.98
C PRO A 318 -3.73 -19.27 -25.85
N ASP A 319 -3.17 -19.83 -26.93
CA ASP A 319 -2.54 -21.15 -26.99
C ASP A 319 -1.01 -21.08 -27.15
N PHE A 320 -0.38 -19.97 -26.73
CA PHE A 320 1.06 -19.70 -26.84
C PHE A 320 1.94 -20.87 -26.37
N GLU A 321 1.51 -21.61 -25.34
CA GLU A 321 2.20 -22.77 -24.81
C GLU A 321 2.49 -23.82 -25.90
N LYS A 322 1.59 -23.94 -26.88
CA LYS A 322 1.68 -24.85 -28.03
C LYS A 322 2.25 -24.16 -29.26
N THR A 323 1.75 -22.97 -29.60
CA THR A 323 2.02 -22.32 -30.89
C THR A 323 3.25 -21.44 -30.88
N LYS A 324 3.63 -20.90 -29.72
CA LYS A 324 4.63 -19.83 -29.57
C LYS A 324 4.31 -18.59 -30.41
N ASN A 325 3.06 -18.39 -30.79
CA ASN A 325 2.64 -17.23 -31.56
C ASN A 325 2.51 -15.99 -30.66
N VAL A 326 3.08 -14.89 -31.13
CA VAL A 326 3.05 -13.58 -30.47
C VAL A 326 2.71 -12.54 -31.53
N GLU A 327 1.68 -11.74 -31.29
CA GLU A 327 1.41 -10.54 -32.07
C GLU A 327 2.29 -9.41 -31.54
N ILE A 328 3.16 -8.85 -32.39
CA ILE A 328 4.09 -7.79 -32.02
C ILE A 328 3.63 -6.51 -32.71
N ILE A 329 3.22 -5.52 -31.91
CA ILE A 329 2.72 -4.23 -32.40
C ILE A 329 3.76 -3.15 -32.10
N PRO A 330 4.38 -2.53 -33.11
CA PRO A 330 5.33 -1.44 -32.90
C PRO A 330 4.60 -0.16 -32.45
N ILE A 331 5.19 0.54 -31.50
CA ILE A 331 4.70 1.80 -30.95
C ILE A 331 5.83 2.83 -31.01
N VAL A 332 5.51 4.05 -31.43
CA VAL A 332 6.42 5.19 -31.44
C VAL A 332 6.02 6.13 -30.30
N LEU A 333 7.01 6.69 -29.61
CA LEU A 333 6.79 7.61 -28.50
C LEU A 333 6.07 8.86 -28.98
N ASP A 334 4.98 9.22 -28.31
CA ASP A 334 4.36 10.53 -28.43
C ASP A 334 4.63 11.32 -27.14
N ARG A 335 5.66 12.17 -27.19
CA ARG A 335 6.11 12.96 -26.04
C ARG A 335 5.02 13.94 -25.57
N SER A 336 4.33 14.59 -26.50
CA SER A 336 3.28 15.56 -26.19
C SER A 336 2.10 14.90 -25.47
N PHE A 337 1.74 13.70 -25.90
CA PHE A 337 0.74 12.86 -25.26
C PHE A 337 1.16 12.42 -23.86
N CYS A 338 2.41 11.99 -23.68
CA CYS A 338 2.95 11.62 -22.38
C CYS A 338 2.92 12.79 -21.39
N GLU A 339 3.35 13.98 -21.80
CA GLU A 339 3.36 15.18 -20.94
C GLU A 339 1.94 15.57 -20.48
N ASP A 340 0.96 15.53 -21.38
CA ASP A 340 -0.46 15.77 -21.04
C ASP A 340 -0.99 14.74 -20.01
N ILE A 341 -0.68 13.46 -20.21
CA ILE A 341 -1.05 12.38 -19.27
C ILE A 341 -0.38 12.59 -17.91
N LEU A 342 0.91 12.89 -17.89
CA LEU A 342 1.69 13.06 -16.67
C LEU A 342 1.20 14.26 -15.85
N SER A 343 0.89 15.38 -16.51
CA SER A 343 0.30 16.57 -15.88
C SER A 343 -1.05 16.26 -15.22
N LYS A 344 -1.94 15.55 -15.93
CA LYS A 344 -3.23 15.10 -15.38
C LYS A 344 -3.06 14.13 -14.21
N ALA A 345 -2.11 13.21 -14.31
CA ALA A 345 -1.80 12.24 -13.25
C ALA A 345 -1.26 12.93 -11.98
N ARG A 346 -0.39 13.93 -12.13
CA ARG A 346 0.08 14.79 -11.02
C ARG A 346 -1.09 15.46 -10.32
N THR A 347 -1.99 16.10 -11.08
CA THR A 347 -3.17 16.78 -10.52
C THR A 347 -4.04 15.81 -9.71
N PHE A 348 -4.25 14.58 -10.19
CA PHE A 348 -4.96 13.55 -9.45
C PHE A 348 -4.21 13.16 -8.16
N TRP A 349 -2.90 12.96 -8.24
CA TRP A 349 -2.07 12.56 -7.10
C TRP A 349 -2.10 13.58 -5.97
N GLU A 350 -1.91 14.85 -6.30
CA GLU A 350 -1.91 15.97 -5.34
C GLU A 350 -3.25 16.10 -4.60
N LYS A 351 -4.36 15.82 -5.28
CA LYS A 351 -5.71 15.94 -4.71
C LYS A 351 -6.17 14.69 -3.94
N ALA A 352 -5.79 13.50 -4.41
CA ALA A 352 -6.37 12.24 -3.94
C ALA A 352 -5.41 11.40 -3.10
N ILE A 353 -4.10 11.49 -3.37
CA ILE A 353 -3.09 10.61 -2.74
C ILE A 353 -2.29 11.36 -1.68
N PHE A 354 -1.77 12.55 -2.01
CA PHE A 354 -0.95 13.33 -1.10
C PHE A 354 -1.62 13.61 0.26
N PRO A 355 -2.89 14.07 0.34
CA PRO A 355 -3.50 14.41 1.62
C PRO A 355 -3.68 13.18 2.52
N VAL A 356 -3.82 12.00 1.91
CA VAL A 356 -3.91 10.75 2.67
C VAL A 356 -2.54 10.32 3.15
N LEU A 357 -1.51 10.38 2.29
CA LEU A 357 -0.13 10.08 2.68
C LEU A 357 0.36 11.00 3.80
N PHE A 358 0.08 12.30 3.72
CA PHE A 358 0.52 13.28 4.71
C PHE A 358 -0.13 13.06 6.09
N LYS A 359 -1.38 12.58 6.10
CA LYS A 359 -2.11 12.22 7.34
C LYS A 359 -1.72 10.85 7.92
N MET A 360 -1.05 10.01 7.15
CA MET A 360 -0.61 8.69 7.61
C MET A 360 0.60 8.74 8.55
N VAL A 361 1.39 9.81 8.47
CA VAL A 361 2.65 10.00 9.20
C VAL A 361 2.56 11.07 10.27
#